data_AF-A0A2U3Z6S7-F1
#
_entry.id   AF-A0A2U3Z6S7-F1
#
_cell.length_a   1.000
_cell.length_b   1.000
_cell.length_c   1.000
_cell.angle_alpha   90.00
_cell.angle_beta   90.00
_cell.angle_gamma   90.00
#
_symmetry.space_group_name_H-M   'P 1'
#
loop_
_entity.id
_entity.type
_entity.pdbx_description
1 polymer ?
#
loop_
_entity_poly.entity_id
_entity_poly.type
_entity_poly.pdbx_seq_one_letter_code
_entity_poly.pdbx_strand_id
1 'polypeptide(L)'
;MRALAVLGVTLVAACTHSFFPFLLRGKDLLWGRNRDSAVISIVEASRRMVDGAIYHTMKRDLSKREIPRPSQLLSFSKLPEPTSRAIARAAEIMEASMQALKTSVSGKLGRSRPPTDVLPEDVLNTIANVSGCLPYMLPPKCPDTCLTSKYRLITGACNNRDHPRWGASNTALARWLPPAYEDGVSEPRGWNPHLRYNGFPLPPVREVTRQVIQVPNEAVTEDDQYSDLLMVWGQYIDHDIAFTPQSTSKAAFGGGADCQLTCENQNPCFPIQ
;
A
#
# COMPACT_ATOMS: atom_id res chain seq x y z
N MET A 1 13.57 -27.25 56.55
CA MET A 1 13.57 -26.86 55.12
C MET A 1 12.40 -27.48 54.33
N ARG A 2 11.14 -27.31 54.77
CA ARG A 2 9.95 -27.76 54.00
C ARG A 2 8.80 -26.74 53.94
N ALA A 3 8.81 -25.72 54.81
CA ALA A 3 7.77 -24.68 54.81
C ALA A 3 8.03 -23.53 53.80
N LEU A 4 9.29 -23.20 53.52
CA LEU A 4 9.65 -22.09 52.60
C LEU A 4 9.45 -22.44 51.12
N ALA A 5 9.52 -23.73 50.75
CA ALA A 5 9.29 -24.16 49.37
C ALA A 5 7.80 -24.12 48.97
N VAL A 6 6.88 -24.31 49.92
CA VAL A 6 5.43 -24.32 49.65
C VAL A 6 4.88 -22.90 49.45
N LEU A 7 5.45 -21.90 50.12
CA LEU A 7 5.09 -20.49 49.95
C LEU A 7 5.59 -19.88 48.63
N GLY A 8 6.72 -20.37 48.09
CA GLY A 8 7.22 -19.93 46.78
C GLY A 8 6.38 -20.43 45.61
N VAL A 9 5.83 -21.65 45.70
CA VAL A 9 5.02 -22.25 44.62
C VAL A 9 3.60 -21.66 44.58
N THR A 10 3.02 -21.30 45.72
CA THR A 10 1.69 -20.66 45.78
C THR A 10 1.70 -19.21 45.28
N LEU A 11 2.79 -18.45 45.48
CA LEU A 11 2.90 -17.09 44.96
C LEU A 11 3.03 -17.06 43.42
N VAL A 12 3.78 -18.00 42.84
CA VAL A 12 3.95 -18.11 41.38
C VAL A 12 2.64 -18.54 40.71
N ALA A 13 1.88 -19.47 41.32
CA ALA A 13 0.56 -19.89 40.81
C ALA A 13 -0.52 -18.78 40.93
N ALA A 14 -0.45 -17.94 41.97
CA ALA A 14 -1.36 -16.80 42.12
C ALA A 14 -1.08 -15.68 41.11
N CYS A 15 0.20 -15.43 40.79
CA CYS A 15 0.60 -14.46 39.77
C CYS A 15 0.23 -14.92 38.35
N THR A 16 0.33 -16.20 38.03
CA THR A 16 -0.12 -16.71 36.72
C THR A 16 -1.64 -16.66 36.59
N HIS A 17 -2.41 -16.97 37.64
CA HIS A 17 -3.88 -16.89 37.58
C HIS A 17 -4.46 -15.48 37.61
N SER A 18 -3.70 -14.46 38.06
CA SER A 18 -4.20 -13.08 38.12
C SER A 18 -3.66 -12.18 37.00
N PHE A 19 -2.48 -12.45 36.43
CA PHE A 19 -1.94 -11.66 35.31
C PHE A 19 -2.31 -12.20 33.92
N PHE A 20 -2.47 -13.52 33.74
CA PHE A 20 -2.91 -14.05 32.44
C PHE A 20 -4.33 -13.66 32.01
N PRO A 21 -5.34 -13.58 32.91
CA PRO A 21 -6.66 -13.15 32.50
C PRO A 21 -6.66 -11.70 32.03
N PHE A 22 -5.80 -10.82 32.54
CA PHE A 22 -5.76 -9.43 32.11
C PHE A 22 -5.14 -9.24 30.71
N LEU A 23 -4.15 -10.05 30.33
CA LEU A 23 -3.58 -10.05 28.98
C LEU A 23 -4.51 -10.72 27.95
N LEU A 24 -5.26 -11.75 28.36
CA LEU A 24 -6.27 -12.40 27.50
C LEU A 24 -7.57 -11.60 27.38
N ARG A 25 -8.00 -10.92 28.46
CA ARG A 25 -9.22 -10.10 28.47
C ARG A 25 -9.14 -8.87 27.58
N GLY A 26 -7.93 -8.40 27.25
CA GLY A 26 -7.74 -7.38 26.22
C GLY A 26 -7.96 -7.87 24.78
N LYS A 27 -7.73 -9.16 24.51
CA LYS A 27 -7.97 -9.78 23.19
C LYS A 27 -9.45 -10.09 22.95
N ASP A 28 -10.17 -10.49 24.00
CA ASP A 28 -11.60 -10.83 23.92
C ASP A 28 -12.53 -9.62 23.95
N LEU A 29 -12.06 -8.43 24.37
CA LEU A 29 -12.94 -7.25 24.53
C LEU A 29 -13.32 -6.58 23.20
N LEU A 30 -12.56 -6.79 22.12
CA LEU A 30 -12.80 -6.10 20.84
C LEU A 30 -13.54 -6.95 19.81
N TRP A 31 -13.33 -8.26 19.82
CA TRP A 31 -14.03 -9.19 18.94
C TRP A 31 -14.12 -10.58 19.59
N GLY A 32 -15.34 -11.00 19.94
CA GLY A 32 -15.62 -12.37 20.40
C GLY A 32 -15.45 -13.41 19.28
N ARG A 33 -15.97 -14.63 19.51
CA ARG A 33 -15.91 -15.84 18.64
C ARG A 33 -16.29 -15.65 17.14
N ASN A 34 -16.74 -14.47 16.76
CA ASN A 34 -17.19 -14.06 15.43
C ASN A 34 -16.24 -13.07 14.72
N ARG A 35 -15.02 -12.89 15.23
CA ARG A 35 -14.01 -11.95 14.72
C ARG A 35 -13.74 -12.12 13.22
N ASP A 36 -13.45 -13.35 12.80
CA ASP A 36 -13.02 -13.63 11.44
C ASP A 36 -14.17 -13.38 10.45
N SER A 37 -15.41 -13.69 10.84
CA SER A 37 -16.62 -13.38 10.06
C SER A 37 -16.80 -11.87 9.87
N ALA A 38 -16.57 -11.07 10.93
CA ALA A 38 -16.64 -9.62 10.82
C ALA A 38 -15.54 -9.04 9.92
N VAL A 39 -14.29 -9.53 10.06
CA VAL A 39 -13.16 -9.11 9.21
C VAL A 39 -13.43 -9.46 7.75
N ILE A 40 -13.87 -10.69 7.45
CA ILE A 40 -14.22 -11.13 6.10
C ILE A 40 -15.31 -10.23 5.51
N SER A 41 -16.35 -9.89 6.28
CA SER A 41 -17.44 -9.03 5.80
C SER A 41 -16.96 -7.63 5.40
N ILE A 42 -15.97 -7.09 6.14
CA ILE A 42 -15.35 -5.79 5.83
C ILE A 42 -14.52 -5.91 4.56
N VAL A 43 -13.70 -6.96 4.42
CA VAL A 43 -12.89 -7.16 3.21
C VAL A 43 -13.77 -7.34 1.97
N GLU A 44 -14.89 -8.05 2.09
CA GLU A 44 -15.86 -8.20 0.99
C GLU A 44 -16.53 -6.88 0.61
N ALA A 45 -16.88 -6.04 1.59
CA ALA A 45 -17.43 -4.72 1.34
C ALA A 45 -16.40 -3.82 0.63
N SER A 46 -15.15 -3.80 1.11
CA SER A 46 -14.04 -3.09 0.48
C SER A 46 -13.77 -3.59 -0.93
N ARG A 47 -13.83 -4.91 -1.17
CA ARG A 47 -13.71 -5.49 -2.51
C ARG A 47 -14.77 -4.96 -3.46
N ARG A 48 -16.05 -4.95 -3.06
CA ARG A 48 -17.15 -4.45 -3.90
C ARG A 48 -16.96 -2.98 -4.25
N MET A 49 -16.48 -2.19 -3.29
CA MET A 49 -16.20 -0.76 -3.48
C MET A 49 -15.08 -0.53 -4.51
N VAL A 50 -13.94 -1.19 -4.33
CA VAL A 50 -12.79 -1.11 -5.25
C VAL A 50 -13.17 -1.63 -6.65
N ASP A 51 -13.82 -2.78 -6.73
CA ASP A 51 -14.27 -3.37 -8.01
C ASP A 51 -15.26 -2.49 -8.74
N GLY A 52 -16.20 -1.87 -8.01
CA GLY A 52 -17.13 -0.90 -8.56
C GLY A 52 -16.41 0.28 -9.20
N ALA A 53 -15.45 0.88 -8.49
CA ALA A 53 -14.69 2.03 -8.99
C ALA A 53 -13.82 1.68 -10.21
N ILE A 54 -13.16 0.52 -10.20
CA ILE A 54 -12.41 -0.01 -11.35
C ILE A 54 -13.35 -0.24 -12.53
N TYR A 55 -14.50 -0.88 -12.31
CA TYR A 55 -15.49 -1.13 -13.35
C TYR A 55 -16.03 0.17 -13.95
N HIS A 56 -16.33 1.18 -13.13
CA HIS A 56 -16.76 2.50 -13.58
C HIS A 56 -15.69 3.17 -14.43
N THR A 57 -14.43 3.10 -14.02
CA THR A 57 -13.29 3.60 -14.78
C THR A 57 -13.20 2.93 -16.14
N MET A 58 -13.25 1.59 -16.19
CA MET A 58 -13.21 0.82 -17.44
C MET A 58 -14.40 1.14 -18.35
N LYS A 59 -15.61 1.19 -17.80
CA LYS A 59 -16.83 1.52 -18.56
C LYS A 59 -16.74 2.91 -19.19
N ARG A 60 -16.28 3.90 -18.43
CA ARG A 60 -16.08 5.28 -18.91
C ARG A 60 -15.02 5.35 -20.00
N ASP A 61 -13.90 4.68 -19.81
CA ASP A 61 -12.81 4.67 -20.78
C ASP A 61 -13.24 3.95 -22.08
N LEU A 62 -14.10 2.93 -21.99
CA LEU A 62 -14.73 2.26 -23.15
C LEU A 62 -15.83 3.08 -23.81
N SER A 63 -16.57 3.93 -23.07
CA SER A 63 -17.63 4.77 -23.63
C SER A 63 -17.12 6.02 -24.33
N LYS A 64 -15.91 6.50 -24.01
CA LYS A 64 -15.26 7.68 -24.62
C LYS A 64 -14.71 7.41 -26.05
N ARG A 65 -15.36 6.56 -26.85
CA ARG A 65 -15.01 6.22 -28.25
C ARG A 65 -15.35 7.36 -29.25
N GLU A 66 -14.98 8.60 -28.94
CA GLU A 66 -14.68 9.57 -30.00
C GLU A 66 -13.25 9.31 -30.51
N ILE A 67 -12.92 9.81 -31.71
CA ILE A 67 -11.65 9.56 -32.41
C ILE A 67 -10.49 9.57 -31.41
N PRO A 68 -9.80 8.42 -31.19
CA PRO A 68 -8.83 8.31 -30.12
C PRO A 68 -7.69 9.30 -30.39
N ARG A 69 -7.51 10.26 -29.48
CA ARG A 69 -6.41 11.22 -29.58
C ARG A 69 -5.09 10.44 -29.54
N PRO A 70 -4.02 10.88 -30.21
CA PRO A 70 -2.71 10.20 -30.15
C PRO A 70 -2.24 9.90 -28.72
N SER A 71 -2.53 10.81 -27.78
CA SER A 71 -2.24 10.61 -26.34
C SER A 71 -3.03 9.47 -25.70
N GLN A 72 -4.25 9.17 -26.17
CA GLN A 72 -5.04 8.03 -25.72
C GLN A 72 -4.53 6.72 -26.30
N LEU A 73 -4.11 6.70 -27.56
CA LEU A 73 -3.48 5.51 -28.16
C LEU A 73 -2.18 5.15 -27.45
N LEU A 74 -1.35 6.15 -27.15
CA LEU A 74 -0.12 5.98 -26.36
C LEU A 74 -0.37 5.68 -24.88
N SER A 75 -1.61 5.79 -24.39
CA SER A 75 -1.94 5.43 -23.01
C SER A 75 -2.17 3.93 -22.83
N PHE A 76 -2.57 3.21 -23.89
CA PHE A 76 -2.76 1.75 -23.82
C PHE A 76 -1.46 1.00 -23.56
N SER A 77 -0.34 1.46 -24.13
CA SER A 77 0.99 0.90 -23.86
C SER A 77 1.49 1.22 -22.45
N LYS A 78 0.84 2.14 -21.72
CA LYS A 78 1.17 2.50 -20.33
C LYS A 78 0.33 1.74 -19.30
N LEU A 79 -0.62 0.90 -19.73
CA LEU A 79 -1.38 0.08 -18.79
C LEU A 79 -0.48 -1.03 -18.25
N PRO A 80 -0.49 -1.28 -16.92
CA PRO A 80 0.28 -2.38 -16.37
C PRO A 80 -0.18 -3.73 -16.96
N GLU A 81 0.79 -4.64 -17.09
CA GLU A 81 0.55 -6.03 -17.49
C GLU A 81 -0.52 -6.69 -16.58
N PRO A 82 -1.32 -7.65 -17.07
CA PRO A 82 -2.43 -8.23 -16.32
C PRO A 82 -2.10 -8.68 -14.88
N THR A 83 -0.93 -9.29 -14.65
CA THR A 83 -0.47 -9.70 -13.33
C THR A 83 -0.21 -8.49 -12.44
N SER A 84 0.50 -7.47 -12.93
CA SER A 84 0.69 -6.21 -12.19
C SER A 84 -0.65 -5.54 -11.82
N ARG A 85 -1.64 -5.57 -12.73
CA ARG A 85 -2.99 -5.06 -12.43
C ARG A 85 -3.71 -5.88 -11.36
N ALA A 86 -3.61 -7.20 -11.40
CA ALA A 86 -4.20 -8.07 -10.39
C ALA A 86 -3.60 -7.82 -9.00
N ILE A 87 -2.29 -7.60 -8.93
CA ILE A 87 -1.56 -7.30 -7.70
C ILE A 87 -1.93 -5.90 -7.18
N ALA A 88 -1.96 -4.90 -8.05
CA ALA A 88 -2.40 -3.55 -7.69
C ALA A 88 -3.83 -3.59 -7.13
N ARG A 89 -4.77 -4.26 -7.82
CA ARG A 89 -6.14 -4.45 -7.32
C ARG A 89 -6.18 -5.13 -5.95
N ALA A 90 -5.42 -6.20 -5.75
CA ALA A 90 -5.38 -6.89 -4.45
C ALA A 90 -4.87 -5.95 -3.35
N ALA A 91 -3.83 -5.16 -3.64
CA ALA A 91 -3.28 -4.18 -2.71
C ALA A 91 -4.29 -3.08 -2.35
N GLU A 92 -5.06 -2.58 -3.32
CA GLU A 92 -6.12 -1.59 -3.08
C GLU A 92 -7.23 -2.14 -2.17
N ILE A 93 -7.62 -3.41 -2.36
CA ILE A 93 -8.60 -4.08 -1.50
C ILE A 93 -8.04 -4.23 -0.09
N MET A 94 -6.77 -4.65 0.05
CA MET A 94 -6.11 -4.77 1.34
C MET A 94 -6.07 -3.44 2.07
N GLU A 95 -5.65 -2.37 1.40
CA GLU A 95 -5.58 -1.01 1.94
C GLU A 95 -6.97 -0.50 2.38
N ALA A 96 -7.97 -0.57 1.50
CA ALA A 96 -9.34 -0.17 1.83
C ALA A 96 -9.92 -0.96 3.02
N SER A 97 -9.58 -2.26 3.13
CA SER A 97 -9.97 -3.09 4.27
C SER A 97 -9.30 -2.68 5.57
N MET A 98 -8.02 -2.35 5.52
CA MET A 98 -7.24 -1.86 6.66
C MET A 98 -7.80 -0.52 7.17
N GLN A 99 -8.12 0.41 6.26
CA GLN A 99 -8.74 1.69 6.60
C GLN A 99 -10.14 1.50 7.20
N ALA A 100 -10.99 0.64 6.63
CA ALA A 100 -12.32 0.34 7.15
C ALA A 100 -12.27 -0.33 8.53
N LEU A 101 -11.30 -1.21 8.78
CA LEU A 101 -11.08 -1.79 10.11
C LEU A 101 -10.63 -0.73 11.10
N LYS A 102 -9.68 0.13 10.72
CA LYS A 102 -9.21 1.24 11.56
C LYS A 102 -10.35 2.14 12.02
N THR A 103 -11.26 2.53 11.12
CA THR A 103 -12.42 3.36 11.49
C THR A 103 -13.38 2.62 12.44
N SER A 104 -13.62 1.32 12.20
CA SER A 104 -14.47 0.50 13.06
C SER A 104 -13.91 0.26 14.48
N VAL A 105 -12.58 0.17 14.61
CA VAL A 105 -11.88 -0.04 15.89
C VAL A 105 -11.65 1.28 16.63
N SER A 106 -11.29 2.35 15.93
CA SER A 106 -11.09 3.69 16.52
C SER A 106 -12.38 4.30 17.07
N GLY A 107 -13.54 3.91 16.52
CA GLY A 107 -14.84 4.23 17.10
C GLY A 107 -15.10 3.54 18.46
N LYS A 108 -14.34 2.50 18.81
CA LYS A 108 -14.47 1.71 20.05
C LYS A 108 -13.33 1.91 21.05
N LEU A 109 -12.14 2.31 20.61
CA LEU A 109 -10.96 2.49 21.46
C LEU A 109 -10.36 3.89 21.23
N GLY A 110 -10.39 4.75 22.25
CA GLY A 110 -9.94 6.15 22.15
C GLY A 110 -8.51 6.31 21.62
N ARG A 111 -8.39 7.05 20.51
CA ARG A 111 -7.30 7.86 19.88
C ARG A 111 -5.80 7.67 20.18
N SER A 112 -5.34 6.67 20.93
CA SER A 112 -4.01 6.72 21.58
C SER A 112 -2.92 5.78 21.04
N ARG A 113 -3.15 5.02 19.95
CA ARG A 113 -2.11 4.15 19.37
C ARG A 113 -1.99 4.21 17.84
N PRO A 114 -0.77 4.10 17.27
CA PRO A 114 -0.57 3.95 15.84
C PRO A 114 -1.26 2.68 15.30
N PRO A 115 -1.93 2.70 14.13
CA PRO A 115 -2.85 1.62 13.74
C PRO A 115 -2.17 0.31 13.29
N THR A 116 -0.92 0.35 12.84
CA THR A 116 -0.14 -0.86 12.51
C THR A 116 0.14 -1.73 13.74
N ASP A 117 0.17 -1.12 14.94
CA ASP A 117 0.29 -1.82 16.22
C ASP A 117 -1.09 -2.22 16.81
N VAL A 118 -2.19 -1.90 16.12
CA VAL A 118 -3.56 -2.13 16.61
C VAL A 118 -4.16 -3.43 16.09
N LEU A 119 -3.75 -3.92 14.91
CA LEU A 119 -4.31 -5.14 14.33
C LEU A 119 -3.43 -6.37 14.62
N PRO A 120 -4.00 -7.44 15.23
CA PRO A 120 -3.30 -8.71 15.42
C PRO A 120 -2.82 -9.33 14.09
N GLU A 121 -1.70 -10.04 14.13
CA GLU A 121 -1.09 -10.71 12.96
C GLU A 121 -2.06 -11.66 12.24
N ASP A 122 -2.91 -12.38 12.99
CA ASP A 122 -3.94 -13.27 12.44
C ASP A 122 -5.02 -12.52 11.63
N VAL A 123 -5.36 -11.31 12.06
CA VAL A 123 -6.29 -10.43 11.34
C VAL A 123 -5.63 -9.95 10.04
N LEU A 124 -4.36 -9.53 10.09
CA LEU A 124 -3.60 -9.11 8.91
C LEU A 124 -3.46 -10.24 7.88
N ASN A 125 -3.16 -11.46 8.33
CA ASN A 125 -3.08 -12.63 7.46
C ASN A 125 -4.44 -12.97 6.83
N THR A 126 -5.53 -12.83 7.58
CA THR A 126 -6.89 -13.01 7.04
C THR A 126 -7.20 -11.96 5.96
N ILE A 127 -6.90 -10.69 6.20
CA ILE A 127 -7.08 -9.62 5.21
C ILE A 127 -6.22 -9.89 3.98
N ALA A 128 -4.95 -10.24 4.15
CA ALA A 128 -4.03 -10.53 3.03
C ALA A 128 -4.54 -11.72 2.19
N ASN A 129 -5.08 -12.76 2.83
CA ASN A 129 -5.64 -13.91 2.14
C ASN A 129 -6.91 -13.54 1.35
N VAL A 130 -7.87 -12.89 2.01
CA VAL A 130 -9.17 -12.56 1.40
C VAL A 130 -9.05 -11.43 0.39
N SER A 131 -8.14 -10.47 0.55
CA SER A 131 -7.88 -9.43 -0.47
C SER A 131 -7.24 -9.99 -1.74
N GLY A 132 -6.53 -11.12 -1.64
CA GLY A 132 -5.76 -11.73 -2.73
C GLY A 132 -4.30 -11.30 -2.75
N CYS A 133 -3.80 -10.59 -1.75
CA CYS A 133 -2.38 -10.23 -1.63
C CYS A 133 -1.49 -11.40 -1.24
N LEU A 134 -1.99 -12.33 -0.41
CA LEU A 134 -1.19 -13.40 0.19
C LEU A 134 -0.41 -14.25 -0.83
N PRO A 135 -0.98 -14.70 -1.96
CA PRO A 135 -0.23 -15.47 -2.96
C PRO A 135 0.99 -14.72 -3.50
N TYR A 136 0.90 -13.40 -3.60
CA TYR A 136 2.00 -12.53 -4.04
C TYR A 136 2.94 -12.17 -2.90
N MET A 137 2.63 -12.51 -1.65
CA MET A 137 3.51 -12.32 -0.49
C MET A 137 4.36 -13.57 -0.19
N LEU A 138 3.91 -14.75 -0.61
CA LEU A 138 4.60 -16.01 -0.36
C LEU A 138 5.77 -16.24 -1.34
N PRO A 139 6.86 -16.91 -0.91
CA PRO A 139 7.94 -17.31 -1.80
C PRO A 139 7.43 -18.18 -2.96
N PRO A 140 7.81 -17.89 -4.22
CA PRO A 140 7.42 -18.72 -5.35
C PRO A 140 8.14 -20.08 -5.29
N LYS A 141 7.54 -21.10 -5.91
CA LYS A 141 8.25 -22.37 -6.14
C LYS A 141 9.28 -22.18 -7.24
N CYS A 142 10.54 -22.42 -6.91
CA CYS A 142 11.63 -22.33 -7.88
C CYS A 142 11.70 -23.60 -8.73
N PRO A 143 11.57 -23.48 -10.07
CA PRO A 143 11.70 -24.63 -10.96
C PRO A 143 13.14 -25.15 -10.96
N ASP A 144 13.30 -26.44 -10.72
CA ASP A 144 14.59 -27.14 -10.80
C ASP A 144 14.72 -27.85 -12.15
N THR A 145 15.05 -27.08 -13.18
CA THR A 145 15.22 -27.57 -14.55
C THR A 145 16.56 -27.09 -15.10
N CYS A 146 17.10 -27.81 -16.08
CA CYS A 146 18.34 -27.39 -16.77
C CYS A 146 18.25 -25.95 -17.31
N LEU A 147 17.10 -25.55 -17.86
CA LEU A 147 16.91 -24.20 -18.39
C LEU A 147 16.94 -23.13 -17.30
N THR A 148 16.28 -23.37 -16.16
CA THR A 148 16.18 -22.41 -15.05
C THR A 148 17.47 -22.32 -14.24
N SER A 149 18.36 -23.31 -14.36
CA SER A 149 19.74 -23.23 -13.86
C SER A 149 20.66 -22.36 -14.72
N LYS A 150 20.34 -22.17 -16.00
CA LYS A 150 21.20 -21.46 -16.96
C LYS A 150 20.76 -20.03 -17.25
N TYR A 151 19.45 -19.77 -17.19
CA TYR A 151 18.87 -18.49 -17.59
C TYR A 151 18.04 -17.87 -16.47
N ARG A 152 17.96 -16.53 -16.48
CA ARG A 152 17.14 -15.78 -15.54
C ARG A 152 15.66 -15.97 -15.87
N LEU A 153 14.82 -16.08 -14.84
CA LEU A 153 13.38 -15.98 -15.02
C LEU A 153 13.01 -14.55 -15.40
N ILE A 154 12.02 -14.39 -16.28
CA ILE A 154 11.50 -13.08 -16.69
C ILE A 154 11.02 -12.25 -15.49
N THR A 155 10.53 -12.91 -14.45
CA THR A 155 10.07 -12.25 -13.22
C THR A 155 11.19 -11.86 -12.28
N GLY A 156 12.45 -12.21 -12.55
CA GLY A 156 13.58 -12.03 -11.62
C GLY A 156 13.55 -12.96 -10.39
N ALA A 157 12.47 -13.73 -10.19
CA ALA A 157 12.36 -14.66 -9.08
C ALA A 157 13.43 -15.75 -9.12
N CYS A 158 13.71 -16.33 -7.95
CA CYS A 158 14.68 -17.42 -7.76
C CYS A 158 16.13 -17.06 -8.13
N ASN A 159 16.43 -15.77 -8.36
CA ASN A 159 17.80 -15.33 -8.56
C ASN A 159 18.66 -15.54 -7.31
N ASN A 160 18.12 -15.16 -6.15
CA ASN A 160 18.68 -15.51 -4.86
C ASN A 160 18.06 -16.85 -4.39
N ARG A 161 18.91 -17.83 -4.04
CA ARG A 161 18.48 -19.19 -3.69
C ARG A 161 17.82 -19.28 -2.31
N ASP A 162 18.30 -18.49 -1.36
CA ASP A 162 17.79 -18.48 0.02
C ASP A 162 16.57 -17.57 0.15
N HIS A 163 16.52 -16.52 -0.68
CA HIS A 163 15.44 -15.54 -0.73
C HIS A 163 14.89 -15.38 -2.15
N PRO A 164 14.07 -16.33 -2.65
CA PRO A 164 13.60 -16.35 -4.04
C PRO A 164 12.83 -15.14 -4.55
N ARG A 165 12.44 -14.22 -3.66
CA ARG A 165 11.70 -12.99 -4.01
C ARG A 165 12.56 -11.74 -4.12
N TRP A 166 13.81 -11.77 -3.67
CA TRP A 166 14.66 -10.58 -3.73
C TRP A 166 14.97 -10.20 -5.16
N GLY A 167 14.63 -8.97 -5.54
CA GLY A 167 14.76 -8.47 -6.91
C GLY A 167 13.72 -9.01 -7.90
N ALA A 168 12.73 -9.77 -7.44
CA ALA A 168 11.62 -10.20 -8.30
C ALA A 168 10.70 -9.01 -8.61
N SER A 169 10.17 -8.96 -9.82
CA SER A 169 9.16 -7.98 -10.23
C SER A 169 7.86 -8.17 -9.43
N ASN A 170 7.03 -7.12 -9.41
CA ASN A 170 5.75 -7.13 -8.70
C ASN A 170 5.87 -7.45 -7.19
N THR A 171 6.97 -7.03 -6.59
CA THR A 171 7.18 -7.08 -5.14
C THR A 171 7.22 -5.66 -4.56
N ALA A 172 7.00 -5.54 -3.26
CA ALA A 172 7.05 -4.23 -2.60
C ALA A 172 8.48 -3.65 -2.66
N LEU A 173 8.59 -2.35 -2.92
CA LEU A 173 9.86 -1.64 -2.88
C LEU A 173 10.48 -1.76 -1.47
N ALA A 174 11.80 -1.93 -1.42
CA ALA A 174 12.53 -1.98 -0.18
C ALA A 174 12.42 -0.63 0.56
N ARG A 175 12.23 -0.69 1.89
CA ARG A 175 12.22 0.50 2.76
C ARG A 175 13.51 0.53 3.57
N TRP A 176 14.40 1.48 3.25
CA TRP A 176 15.64 1.70 4.01
C TRP A 176 15.40 2.47 5.31
N LEU A 177 14.30 3.24 5.37
CA LEU A 177 13.82 3.94 6.55
C LEU A 177 12.35 3.59 6.80
N PRO A 178 11.86 3.69 8.05
CA PRO A 178 10.45 3.55 8.34
C PRO A 178 9.59 4.51 7.50
N PRO A 179 8.42 4.08 6.99
CA PRO A 179 7.52 4.97 6.27
C PRO A 179 6.98 6.09 7.16
N ALA A 180 6.74 7.26 6.57
CA ALA A 180 6.28 8.44 7.28
C ALA A 180 4.95 8.96 6.70
N TYR A 181 3.87 8.28 7.06
CA TYR A 181 2.49 8.67 6.70
C TYR A 181 1.86 9.56 7.78
N GLU A 182 0.90 10.38 7.38
CA GLU A 182 0.20 11.32 8.25
C GLU A 182 -0.59 10.60 9.35
N ASP A 183 -1.20 9.48 8.98
CA ASP A 183 -2.04 8.66 9.85
C ASP A 183 -1.30 7.42 10.41
N GLY A 184 0.00 7.34 10.16
CA GLY A 184 0.89 6.24 10.52
C GLY A 184 0.78 4.99 9.63
N VAL A 185 -0.08 4.99 8.61
CA VAL A 185 -0.35 3.79 7.79
C VAL A 185 -0.18 4.05 6.30
N SER A 186 -0.93 5.00 5.75
CA SER A 186 -1.05 5.15 4.29
C SER A 186 -1.49 6.53 3.81
N GLU A 187 -2.05 7.39 4.67
CA GLU A 187 -2.39 8.76 4.27
C GLU A 187 -1.09 9.55 4.00
N PRO A 188 -0.88 10.08 2.78
CA PRO A 188 0.32 10.85 2.48
C PRO A 188 0.37 12.12 3.32
N ARG A 189 1.58 12.62 3.57
CA ARG A 189 1.72 13.91 4.25
C ARG A 189 1.10 15.03 3.43
N GLY A 190 0.33 15.90 4.09
CA GLY A 190 -0.44 16.95 3.42
C GLY A 190 -1.85 16.52 3.02
N TRP A 191 -2.28 15.32 3.45
CA TRP A 191 -3.66 14.88 3.32
C TRP A 191 -4.62 15.80 4.09
N ASN A 192 -4.27 16.19 5.32
CA ASN A 192 -4.98 17.20 6.10
C ASN A 192 -4.25 18.56 6.00
N PRO A 193 -4.85 19.58 5.39
CA PRO A 193 -4.22 20.90 5.23
C PRO A 193 -4.00 21.64 6.55
N HIS A 194 -4.64 21.21 7.64
CA HIS A 194 -4.49 21.81 8.96
C HIS A 194 -3.39 21.18 9.81
N LEU A 195 -2.82 20.04 9.39
CA LEU A 195 -1.76 19.39 10.14
C LEU A 195 -0.43 20.12 9.94
N ARG A 196 0.32 20.23 11.04
CA ARG A 196 1.62 20.90 11.07
C ARG A 196 2.75 19.91 11.32
N TYR A 197 3.85 20.11 10.62
CA TYR A 197 5.09 19.35 10.71
C TYR A 197 6.15 20.28 11.28
N ASN A 198 6.65 19.97 12.48
CA ASN A 198 7.59 20.83 13.21
C ASN A 198 7.09 22.27 13.39
N GLY A 199 5.77 22.44 13.60
CA GLY A 199 5.14 23.75 13.81
C GLY A 199 4.68 24.48 12.54
N PHE A 200 4.95 23.95 11.34
CA PHE A 200 4.61 24.58 10.06
C PHE A 200 3.72 23.70 9.17
N PRO A 201 2.80 24.26 8.38
CA PRO A 201 2.11 23.49 7.34
C PRO A 201 3.08 23.11 6.22
N LEU A 202 2.79 22.02 5.50
CA LEU A 202 3.53 21.72 4.28
C LEU A 202 3.10 22.71 3.17
N PRO A 203 4.04 23.22 2.36
CA PRO A 203 3.70 24.08 1.24
C PRO A 203 2.95 23.29 0.16
N PRO A 204 1.97 23.89 -0.55
CA PRO A 204 1.38 23.28 -1.73
C PRO A 204 2.46 22.97 -2.77
N VAL A 205 2.45 21.77 -3.35
CA VAL A 205 3.49 21.34 -4.30
C VAL A 205 3.59 22.24 -5.53
N ARG A 206 2.46 22.82 -5.98
CA ARG A 206 2.43 23.78 -7.09
C ARG A 206 3.10 25.10 -6.73
N GLU A 207 3.02 25.53 -5.47
CA GLU A 207 3.71 26.73 -5.00
C GLU A 207 5.22 26.51 -4.98
N VAL A 208 5.68 25.35 -4.52
CA VAL A 208 7.11 24.98 -4.56
C VAL A 208 7.62 25.00 -6.01
N THR A 209 6.86 24.43 -6.95
CA THR A 209 7.23 24.51 -8.37
C THR A 209 7.34 25.96 -8.84
N ARG A 210 6.33 26.79 -8.57
CA ARG A 210 6.28 28.17 -9.05
C ARG A 210 7.36 29.08 -8.45
N GLN A 211 7.67 28.90 -7.17
CA GLN A 211 8.58 29.81 -6.46
C GLN A 211 10.03 29.35 -6.49
N VAL A 212 10.29 28.04 -6.61
CA VAL A 212 11.64 27.47 -6.43
C VAL A 212 12.18 26.81 -7.69
N ILE A 213 11.34 26.07 -8.42
CA ILE A 213 11.80 25.20 -9.52
C ILE A 213 11.65 25.87 -10.89
N GLN A 214 10.64 26.73 -11.05
CA GLN A 214 10.30 27.32 -12.34
C GLN A 214 11.43 28.22 -12.85
N VAL A 215 11.92 27.94 -14.05
CA VAL A 215 12.94 28.71 -14.76
C VAL A 215 12.35 29.14 -16.12
N PRO A 216 12.53 30.40 -16.56
CA PRO A 216 12.12 30.82 -17.90
C PRO A 216 12.96 30.11 -18.96
N ASN A 217 12.36 29.79 -20.12
CA ASN A 217 13.05 29.05 -21.18
C ASN A 217 14.32 29.76 -21.66
N GLU A 218 14.34 31.09 -21.62
CA GLU A 218 15.49 31.92 -22.01
C GLU A 218 16.68 31.79 -21.05
N ALA A 219 16.46 31.27 -19.84
CA ALA A 219 17.51 31.01 -18.85
C ALA A 219 17.97 29.54 -18.82
N VAL A 220 17.40 28.68 -19.66
CA VAL A 220 17.88 27.30 -19.82
C VAL A 220 19.23 27.34 -20.54
N THR A 221 20.21 26.62 -20.00
CA THR A 221 21.56 26.54 -20.55
C THR A 221 21.86 25.10 -20.94
N GLU A 222 22.64 24.93 -22.00
CA GLU A 222 23.11 23.61 -22.45
C GLU A 222 24.23 23.10 -21.53
N ASP A 223 24.33 21.78 -21.41
CA ASP A 223 25.48 21.13 -20.80
C ASP A 223 26.58 20.97 -21.84
N ASP A 224 27.75 21.57 -21.62
CA ASP A 224 28.87 21.54 -22.56
C ASP A 224 29.79 20.32 -22.38
N GLN A 225 29.53 19.48 -21.38
CA GLN A 225 30.33 18.30 -21.04
C GLN A 225 29.65 16.99 -21.45
N TYR A 226 28.32 16.94 -21.41
CA TYR A 226 27.54 15.73 -21.66
C TYR A 226 26.56 15.91 -22.81
N SER A 227 26.36 14.83 -23.57
CA SER A 227 25.31 14.80 -24.58
C SER A 227 23.96 14.42 -23.96
N ASP A 228 22.87 14.72 -24.69
CA ASP A 228 21.50 14.31 -24.35
C ASP A 228 21.35 12.80 -24.08
N LEU A 229 22.27 11.99 -24.62
CA LEU A 229 22.28 10.55 -24.36
C LEU A 229 22.39 10.25 -22.86
N LEU A 230 23.03 11.08 -22.06
CA LEU A 230 23.12 10.90 -20.62
C LEU A 230 21.74 10.85 -19.96
N MET A 231 20.88 11.80 -20.30
CA MET A 231 19.51 11.90 -19.76
C MET A 231 18.63 10.75 -20.26
N VAL A 232 18.71 10.42 -21.55
CA VAL A 232 17.92 9.32 -22.13
C VAL A 232 18.37 7.97 -21.57
N TRP A 233 19.68 7.75 -21.40
CA TRP A 233 20.22 6.52 -20.81
C TRP A 233 19.85 6.38 -19.34
N GLY A 234 19.82 7.49 -18.59
CA GLY A 234 19.30 7.51 -17.22
C GLY A 234 17.85 7.03 -17.14
N GLN A 235 16.97 7.53 -18.02
CA GLN A 235 15.58 7.07 -18.09
C GLN A 235 15.45 5.60 -18.51
N TYR A 236 16.29 5.14 -19.44
CA TYR A 236 16.32 3.73 -19.85
C TYR A 236 16.64 2.81 -18.67
N ILE A 237 17.65 3.16 -17.86
CA ILE A 237 18.00 2.40 -16.66
C ILE A 237 16.88 2.47 -15.61
N ASP A 238 16.32 3.66 -15.35
CA ASP A 238 15.21 3.82 -14.40
C ASP A 238 14.05 2.86 -14.72
N HIS A 239 13.66 2.78 -15.99
CA HIS A 239 12.59 1.91 -16.46
C HIS A 239 12.93 0.40 -16.42
N ASP A 240 14.20 0.00 -16.43
CA ASP A 240 14.62 -1.39 -16.21
C ASP A 240 14.56 -1.76 -14.71
N ILE A 241 14.89 -0.80 -13.83
CA ILE A 241 15.03 -1.03 -12.39
C ILE A 241 13.70 -0.94 -11.64
N ALA A 242 12.84 0.04 -11.95
CA ALA A 242 11.67 0.31 -11.14
C ALA A 242 10.48 0.84 -11.94
N PHE A 243 9.29 0.39 -11.53
CA PHE A 243 8.02 0.95 -11.99
C PHE A 243 6.99 0.86 -10.87
N THR A 244 6.40 1.99 -10.49
CA THR A 244 5.31 2.05 -9.51
C THR A 244 4.00 2.31 -10.24
N PRO A 245 3.16 1.28 -10.47
CA PRO A 245 1.89 1.47 -11.17
C PRO A 245 0.96 2.39 -10.35
N GLN A 246 0.27 3.29 -11.05
CA GLN A 246 -0.81 4.06 -10.45
C GLN A 246 -2.03 3.18 -10.14
N SER A 247 -2.95 3.68 -9.31
CA SER A 247 -4.21 2.99 -9.05
C SER A 247 -4.92 2.62 -10.34
N THR A 248 -5.50 1.42 -10.37
CA THR A 248 -6.27 0.94 -11.53
C THR A 248 -7.60 1.68 -11.71
N SER A 249 -8.05 2.41 -10.67
CA SER A 249 -9.23 3.25 -10.70
C SER A 249 -8.87 4.72 -10.89
N LYS A 250 -9.65 5.42 -11.71
CA LYS A 250 -9.65 6.90 -11.81
C LYS A 250 -10.83 7.52 -11.06
N ALA A 251 -11.62 6.70 -10.38
CA ALA A 251 -12.70 7.13 -9.50
C ALA A 251 -12.33 6.83 -8.04
N ALA A 252 -12.67 7.75 -7.15
CA ALA A 252 -12.60 7.55 -5.70
C ALA A 252 -13.39 6.29 -5.31
N PHE A 253 -12.80 5.48 -4.43
CA PHE A 253 -13.46 4.29 -3.89
C PHE A 253 -14.68 4.69 -3.07
N GLY A 254 -14.56 5.76 -2.28
CA GLY A 254 -15.71 6.43 -1.65
C GLY A 254 -16.45 7.30 -2.66
N GLY A 255 -17.77 7.12 -2.79
CA GLY A 255 -18.64 8.02 -3.56
C GLY A 255 -18.49 8.01 -5.09
N GLY A 256 -17.43 7.39 -5.65
CA GLY A 256 -17.25 7.23 -7.09
C GLY A 256 -16.88 8.51 -7.84
N ALA A 257 -16.46 9.56 -7.14
CA ALA A 257 -16.05 10.83 -7.75
C ALA A 257 -14.84 10.63 -8.68
N ASP A 258 -14.89 11.21 -9.87
CA ASP A 258 -13.78 11.17 -10.83
C ASP A 258 -12.61 12.00 -10.30
N CYS A 259 -11.43 11.40 -10.13
CA CYS A 259 -10.25 12.10 -9.62
C CYS A 259 -9.83 13.30 -10.49
N GLN A 260 -10.29 13.37 -11.75
CA GLN A 260 -10.06 14.52 -12.63
C GLN A 260 -11.03 15.68 -12.41
N LEU A 261 -12.14 15.43 -11.72
CA LEU A 261 -13.24 16.39 -11.53
C LEU A 261 -13.46 16.76 -10.06
N THR A 262 -12.74 16.13 -9.12
CA THR A 262 -12.81 16.42 -7.69
C THR A 262 -11.50 17.02 -7.18
N CYS A 263 -11.64 17.97 -6.25
CA CYS A 263 -10.52 18.51 -5.48
C CYS A 263 -10.46 17.90 -4.07
N GLU A 264 -11.33 16.95 -3.75
CA GLU A 264 -11.35 16.29 -2.45
C GLU A 264 -10.32 15.16 -2.38
N ASN A 265 -9.62 15.08 -1.25
CA ASN A 265 -8.73 13.98 -0.93
C ASN A 265 -9.56 12.75 -0.59
N GLN A 266 -9.59 11.76 -1.48
CA GLN A 266 -10.30 10.50 -1.32
C GLN A 266 -9.61 9.40 -2.10
N ASN A 267 -9.19 8.29 -1.48
CA ASN A 267 -8.45 7.22 -2.15
C ASN A 267 -9.16 6.75 -3.45
N PRO A 268 -8.49 6.70 -4.62
CA PRO A 268 -7.07 6.99 -4.89
C PRO A 268 -6.75 8.42 -5.34
N CYS A 269 -7.72 9.33 -5.28
CA CYS A 269 -7.58 10.74 -5.61
C CYS A 269 -6.80 11.51 -4.52
N PHE A 270 -5.66 12.06 -4.91
CA PHE A 270 -4.91 13.04 -4.12
C PHE A 270 -4.53 14.23 -5.03
N PRO A 271 -5.49 15.15 -5.28
CA PRO A 271 -5.30 16.22 -6.25
C PRO A 271 -4.26 17.25 -5.79
N ILE A 272 -3.51 17.76 -6.76
CA ILE A 272 -2.61 18.91 -6.54
C ILE A 272 -3.47 20.17 -6.46
N GLN A 273 -3.40 20.85 -5.32
CA GLN A 273 -4.09 22.12 -5.05
C GLN A 273 -3.39 23.32 -5.71
#